data_AF-A0A0Q9RRI9-F1
#
_entry.id   AF-A0A0Q9RRI9-F1
#
_cell.length_a   1.000
_cell.length_b   1.000
_cell.length_c   1.000
_cell.angle_alpha   90.00
_cell.angle_beta   90.00
_cell.angle_gamma   90.00
#
_symmetry.space_group_name_H-M   'P 1'
#
loop_
_entity.id
_entity.type
_entity.pdbx_description
1 polymer ?
#
loop_
_entity_poly.entity_id
_entity_poly.type
_entity_poly.pdbx_seq_one_letter_code
_entity_poly.pdbx_strand_id
1 'polypeptide(L)'
;MLNKRGMLIFISSAFMLVSCQGNPGQGPEGIDSPVSAVKPLKADLIQPNGTNVAERIAVPKGFERMPVVTGSYEEYLRQFPLKPHGSKVHLFNGELKGKEVYEAVLDVDVGERDLQQCADSVMRLRAEYLYGKGWYDKIHFNFTNGFKADYAAWTKGNRIEVSGNKVSWVKRGASSNSYEGFRSYLNMVFAYAGTLSLAKEMEHITLSDMRPGDVFLEGGSPGHAIIVMDIAQNPKNGEKLFLLAQGYTPAQEIHILENPANGKGNPWYNISFGDKLQTPEWKFTNEQLFRFYN
;
A
#
# COMPACT_ATOMS: atom_id res chain seq x y z
N MET A 1 -75.50 25.86 17.67
CA MET A 1 -74.99 26.39 18.95
C MET A 1 -73.65 27.08 18.70
N LEU A 2 -73.44 28.19 19.40
CA LEU A 2 -72.46 29.29 19.18
C LEU A 2 -71.00 28.81 19.02
N ASN A 3 -70.11 29.31 18.17
CA ASN A 3 -69.63 30.65 17.74
C ASN A 3 -68.32 31.11 18.44
N LYS A 4 -67.30 31.38 17.60
CA LYS A 4 -66.19 32.36 17.71
C LYS A 4 -64.89 32.10 18.53
N ARG A 5 -63.79 32.10 17.75
CA ARG A 5 -62.57 32.97 17.78
C ARG A 5 -61.69 33.06 19.03
N GLY A 6 -60.38 32.93 18.82
CA GLY A 6 -59.34 33.62 19.60
C GLY A 6 -57.93 33.08 19.36
N MET A 7 -57.09 33.87 18.68
CA MET A 7 -55.64 33.72 18.53
C MET A 7 -54.96 34.89 19.24
N LEU A 8 -53.88 34.66 20.01
CA LEU A 8 -52.79 35.60 20.41
C LEU A 8 -51.81 34.78 21.30
N ILE A 9 -50.58 34.46 20.90
CA ILE A 9 -49.31 35.22 20.84
C ILE A 9 -48.63 35.51 22.21
N PHE A 10 -47.49 34.85 22.38
CA PHE A 10 -46.22 35.16 23.08
C PHE A 10 -46.20 35.66 24.53
N ILE A 11 -45.55 34.87 25.40
CA ILE A 11 -44.70 35.41 26.49
C ILE A 11 -43.39 34.61 26.57
N SER A 12 -42.30 35.31 26.30
CA SER A 12 -40.90 34.94 26.57
C SER A 12 -40.70 34.65 28.05
N SER A 13 -40.06 33.52 28.38
CA SER A 13 -39.67 33.20 29.76
C SER A 13 -38.20 32.82 29.79
N ALA A 14 -37.35 33.82 29.98
CA ALA A 14 -36.00 33.62 30.48
C ALA A 14 -36.07 33.38 31.99
N PHE A 15 -35.59 32.23 32.45
CA PHE A 15 -35.35 31.98 33.87
C PHE A 15 -33.87 31.68 34.08
N MET A 16 -33.23 32.57 34.84
CA MET A 16 -31.86 32.41 35.33
C MET A 16 -31.81 31.51 36.56
N LEU A 17 -30.77 30.67 36.57
CA LEU A 17 -29.85 30.33 37.65
C LEU A 17 -30.40 29.73 38.95
N VAL A 18 -29.99 28.48 39.20
CA VAL A 18 -29.56 28.05 40.54
C VAL A 18 -28.21 27.33 40.42
N SER A 19 -27.28 27.79 41.24
CA SER A 19 -25.92 27.33 41.45
C SER A 19 -25.84 25.99 42.18
N CYS A 20 -24.77 25.23 41.94
CA CYS A 20 -24.10 24.45 42.98
C CYS A 20 -22.58 24.54 42.78
N GLN A 21 -21.90 25.11 43.76
CA GLN A 21 -20.45 25.03 43.95
C GLN A 21 -20.09 23.62 44.42
N GLY A 22 -19.02 23.05 43.86
CA GLY A 22 -18.38 21.81 44.32
C GLY A 22 -16.87 21.90 44.06
N ASN A 23 -16.10 21.76 45.13
CA ASN A 23 -14.65 21.96 45.27
C ASN A 23 -13.78 21.08 44.33
N PRO A 24 -12.52 21.45 44.04
CA PRO A 24 -11.62 20.67 43.20
C PRO A 24 -11.01 19.53 44.04
N GLY A 25 -11.47 18.30 43.79
CA GLY A 25 -10.92 17.08 44.36
C GLY A 25 -10.06 16.35 43.35
N GLN A 26 -8.81 16.07 43.74
CA GLN A 26 -7.83 15.26 43.03
C GLN A 26 -8.44 13.93 42.53
N GLY A 27 -8.27 13.67 41.23
CA GLY A 27 -8.48 12.38 40.57
C GLY A 27 -7.18 11.94 39.90
N PRO A 28 -6.94 10.63 39.74
CA PRO A 28 -5.63 10.02 39.93
C PRO A 28 -4.68 10.26 38.77
N GLU A 29 -3.40 10.40 39.13
CA GLU A 29 -2.25 10.28 38.25
C GLU A 29 -2.29 8.91 37.55
N GLY A 30 -2.83 8.92 36.32
CA GLY A 30 -2.72 7.83 35.37
C GLY A 30 -1.38 7.94 34.66
N ILE A 31 -0.54 6.93 34.89
CA ILE A 31 0.82 6.76 34.41
C ILE A 31 0.90 7.01 32.89
N ASP A 32 1.41 8.16 32.50
CA ASP A 32 2.00 8.37 31.17
C ASP A 32 3.20 7.44 31.07
N SER A 33 2.98 6.24 30.54
CA SER A 33 4.08 5.40 30.07
C SER A 33 4.74 6.14 28.91
N PRO A 34 6.06 6.36 28.91
CA PRO A 34 6.71 6.97 27.77
C PRO A 34 6.59 5.98 26.62
N VAL A 35 5.74 6.30 25.64
CA VAL A 35 5.84 5.74 24.29
C VAL A 35 7.29 5.97 23.88
N SER A 36 8.07 4.89 23.80
CA SER A 36 9.48 4.96 23.47
C SER A 36 9.59 5.59 22.09
N ALA A 37 9.87 6.89 22.08
CA ALA A 37 10.02 7.66 20.85
C ALA A 37 11.18 7.04 20.07
N VAL A 38 10.86 6.42 18.94
CA VAL A 38 11.86 5.93 17.98
C VAL A 38 12.74 7.12 17.64
N LYS A 39 14.00 7.10 18.10
CA LYS A 39 14.94 8.18 17.84
C LYS A 39 15.17 8.24 16.32
N PRO A 40 14.93 9.38 15.66
CA PRO A 40 15.05 9.46 14.20
C PRO A 40 16.48 9.17 13.76
N LEU A 41 16.61 8.28 12.78
CA LEU A 41 17.88 7.94 12.15
C LEU A 41 18.21 9.07 11.15
N LYS A 42 18.84 10.16 11.60
CA LYS A 42 19.31 11.21 10.67
C LYS A 42 20.57 10.73 9.96
N ALA A 43 20.44 10.31 8.71
CA ALA A 43 21.54 9.97 7.82
C ALA A 43 21.09 10.20 6.37
N ASP A 44 21.98 10.69 5.51
CA ASP A 44 21.78 10.63 4.07
C ASP A 44 22.25 9.25 3.60
N LEU A 45 21.30 8.43 3.15
CA LEU A 45 21.50 7.04 2.75
C LEU A 45 21.32 6.86 1.26
N ILE A 46 21.21 7.94 0.49
CA ILE A 46 20.95 7.85 -0.94
C ILE A 46 22.27 7.88 -1.70
N GLN A 47 22.44 6.90 -2.58
CA GLN A 47 23.56 6.77 -3.50
C GLN A 47 23.09 7.16 -4.90
N PRO A 48 23.28 8.40 -5.37
CA PRO A 48 22.66 8.89 -6.60
C PRO A 48 22.94 8.04 -7.83
N ASN A 49 24.10 7.39 -7.89
CA ASN A 49 24.53 6.53 -8.99
C ASN A 49 23.95 5.11 -8.95
N GLY A 50 23.32 4.70 -7.85
CA GLY A 50 22.70 3.38 -7.74
C GLY A 50 21.51 3.25 -8.70
N THR A 51 21.41 2.13 -9.40
CA THR A 51 20.44 1.93 -10.49
C THR A 51 19.25 1.04 -10.12
N ASN A 52 19.31 0.42 -8.94
CA ASN A 52 18.24 -0.40 -8.36
C ASN A 52 18.05 -0.06 -6.88
N VAL A 53 17.03 -0.64 -6.25
CA VAL A 53 16.69 -0.41 -4.83
C VAL A 53 17.89 -0.67 -3.91
N ALA A 54 18.61 -1.77 -4.09
CA ALA A 54 19.72 -2.15 -3.23
C ALA A 54 20.92 -1.20 -3.32
N GLU A 55 21.27 -0.77 -4.53
CA GLU A 55 22.38 0.14 -4.79
C GLU A 55 22.05 1.58 -4.40
N ARG A 56 20.82 2.05 -4.69
CA ARG A 56 20.41 3.43 -4.47
C ARG A 56 20.25 3.76 -3.00
N ILE A 57 19.81 2.81 -2.17
CA ILE A 57 19.47 3.07 -0.78
C ILE A 57 20.45 2.29 0.10
N ALA A 58 21.40 2.97 0.71
CA ALA A 58 22.31 2.38 1.68
C ALA A 58 21.56 1.97 2.95
N VAL A 59 22.07 0.95 3.65
CA VAL A 59 21.57 0.58 4.98
C VAL A 59 22.16 1.51 6.04
N PRO A 60 21.41 1.87 7.10
CA PRO A 60 21.95 2.66 8.20
C PRO A 60 23.12 1.95 8.89
N LYS A 61 24.02 2.73 9.50
CA LYS A 61 25.20 2.20 10.21
C LYS A 61 24.77 1.19 11.28
N GLY A 62 25.38 0.01 11.25
CA GLY A 62 25.10 -1.08 12.19
C GLY A 62 23.95 -2.00 11.78
N PHE A 63 23.31 -1.75 10.62
CA PHE A 63 22.35 -2.65 10.00
C PHE A 63 22.98 -3.34 8.78
N GLU A 64 22.50 -4.53 8.50
CA GLU A 64 22.86 -5.32 7.33
C GLU A 64 21.58 -5.80 6.64
N ARG A 65 21.58 -5.89 5.31
CA ARG A 65 20.42 -6.46 4.60
C ARG A 65 20.22 -7.91 5.02
N MET A 66 18.97 -8.29 5.29
CA MET A 66 18.67 -9.69 5.57
C MET A 66 18.98 -10.55 4.33
N PRO A 67 19.51 -11.76 4.49
CA PRO A 67 19.75 -12.66 3.36
C PRO A 67 18.43 -13.01 2.67
N VAL A 68 18.45 -13.05 1.33
CA VAL A 68 17.32 -13.48 0.50
C VAL A 68 17.79 -14.59 -0.44
N VAL A 69 16.88 -15.47 -0.83
CA VAL A 69 17.21 -16.59 -1.73
C VAL A 69 17.40 -16.06 -3.15
N THR A 70 18.44 -16.49 -3.84
CA THR A 70 18.66 -16.12 -5.25
C THR A 70 17.51 -16.60 -6.13
N GLY A 71 17.02 -15.71 -6.99
CA GLY A 71 15.89 -15.90 -7.87
C GLY A 71 14.52 -15.78 -7.20
N SER A 72 14.45 -15.48 -5.90
CA SER A 72 13.20 -15.28 -5.15
C SER A 72 12.50 -13.96 -5.49
N TYR A 73 11.25 -13.81 -5.01
CA TYR A 73 10.52 -12.56 -5.16
C TYR A 73 11.15 -11.46 -4.29
N GLU A 74 11.69 -11.85 -3.14
CA GLU A 74 12.41 -10.96 -2.22
C GLU A 74 13.66 -10.37 -2.87
N GLU A 75 14.46 -11.18 -3.58
CA GLU A 75 15.60 -10.68 -4.36
C GLU A 75 15.16 -9.78 -5.51
N TYR A 76 14.09 -10.16 -6.23
CA TYR A 76 13.54 -9.36 -7.33
C TYR A 76 13.15 -7.94 -6.89
N LEU A 77 12.46 -7.79 -5.76
CA LEU A 77 12.07 -6.47 -5.23
C LEU A 77 13.29 -5.65 -4.78
N ARG A 78 14.24 -6.29 -4.09
CA ARG A 78 15.50 -5.66 -3.66
C ARG A 78 16.34 -5.17 -4.84
N GLN A 79 16.30 -5.87 -5.96
CA GLN A 79 17.06 -5.54 -7.18
C GLN A 79 16.21 -4.79 -8.21
N PHE A 80 15.01 -4.33 -7.83
CA PHE A 80 14.11 -3.70 -8.79
C PHE A 80 14.75 -2.42 -9.38
N PRO A 81 14.77 -2.25 -10.72
CA PRO A 81 15.35 -1.07 -11.35
C PRO A 81 14.67 0.24 -10.95
N LEU A 82 15.46 1.29 -10.79
CA LEU A 82 14.98 2.62 -10.45
C LEU A 82 15.30 3.60 -11.57
N LYS A 83 14.44 4.59 -11.74
CA LYS A 83 14.75 5.76 -12.57
C LYS A 83 15.97 6.53 -12.02
N PRO A 84 16.61 7.38 -12.85
CA PRO A 84 17.71 8.23 -12.40
C PRO A 84 17.36 9.01 -11.13
N HIS A 85 18.32 9.22 -10.24
CA HIS A 85 18.10 9.99 -9.02
C HIS A 85 17.54 11.39 -9.31
N GLY A 86 16.60 11.86 -8.48
CA GLY A 86 15.90 13.12 -8.68
C GLY A 86 14.71 13.05 -9.66
N SER A 87 14.46 11.89 -10.29
CA SER A 87 13.27 11.67 -11.12
C SER A 87 11.99 11.95 -10.32
N LYS A 88 11.06 12.66 -10.94
CA LYS A 88 9.75 12.97 -10.35
C LYS A 88 8.74 11.88 -10.66
N VAL A 89 7.78 11.67 -9.75
CA VAL A 89 6.64 10.77 -9.97
C VAL A 89 5.65 11.44 -10.91
N HIS A 90 5.34 10.75 -12.00
CA HIS A 90 4.29 11.16 -12.93
C HIS A 90 3.00 10.36 -12.69
N LEU A 91 1.87 10.98 -13.01
CA LEU A 91 0.57 10.35 -13.11
C LEU A 91 0.43 9.65 -14.48
N PHE A 92 -0.59 8.81 -14.64
CA PHE A 92 -0.89 8.12 -15.91
C PHE A 92 -1.08 9.08 -17.12
N ASN A 93 -1.44 10.33 -16.87
CA ASN A 93 -1.65 11.38 -17.87
C ASN A 93 -0.38 12.20 -18.16
N GLY A 94 0.76 11.86 -17.54
CA GLY A 94 2.02 12.58 -17.67
C GLY A 94 2.17 13.82 -16.80
N GLU A 95 1.15 14.20 -16.01
CA GLU A 95 1.28 15.28 -15.03
C GLU A 95 2.15 14.85 -13.84
N LEU A 96 2.72 15.81 -13.13
CA LEU A 96 3.50 15.53 -11.91
C LEU A 96 2.57 15.23 -10.73
N LYS A 97 2.96 14.26 -9.90
CA LYS A 97 2.32 14.05 -8.58
C LYS A 97 2.48 15.32 -7.74
N GLY A 98 1.36 15.84 -7.21
CA GLY A 98 1.34 17.08 -6.45
C GLY A 98 2.04 17.05 -5.08
N LYS A 99 2.29 15.86 -4.52
CA LYS A 99 3.00 15.68 -3.24
C LYS A 99 4.31 14.90 -3.45
N GLU A 100 5.43 15.49 -3.04
CA GLU A 100 6.75 14.84 -3.09
C GLU A 100 7.00 13.97 -1.84
N VAL A 101 6.27 12.87 -1.71
CA VAL A 101 6.33 11.94 -0.57
C VAL A 101 7.17 10.69 -0.85
N TYR A 102 8.18 10.84 -1.71
CA TYR A 102 8.93 9.73 -2.28
C TYR A 102 10.42 10.02 -2.37
N GLU A 103 11.20 8.95 -2.30
CA GLU A 103 12.66 8.99 -2.35
C GLU A 103 13.22 8.51 -3.70
N ALA A 104 12.54 7.55 -4.34
CA ALA A 104 12.92 7.04 -5.65
C ALA A 104 11.70 6.53 -6.44
N VAL A 105 11.81 6.54 -7.77
CA VAL A 105 10.76 6.05 -8.68
C VAL A 105 11.20 4.72 -9.27
N LEU A 106 10.36 3.70 -9.20
CA LEU A 106 10.62 2.42 -9.85
C LEU A 106 10.55 2.59 -11.37
N ASP A 107 11.43 1.90 -12.09
CA ASP A 107 11.46 1.95 -13.55
C ASP A 107 10.47 0.93 -14.13
N VAL A 108 9.18 1.28 -14.02
CA VAL A 108 8.05 0.52 -14.56
C VAL A 108 6.94 1.48 -14.96
N ASP A 109 6.30 1.22 -16.10
CA ASP A 109 5.22 2.06 -16.59
C ASP A 109 3.97 2.00 -15.70
N VAL A 110 3.31 3.15 -15.54
CA VAL A 110 1.97 3.25 -14.97
C VAL A 110 0.87 2.90 -16.00
N GLY A 111 1.19 3.03 -17.29
CA GLY A 111 0.23 2.92 -18.40
C GLY A 111 -0.45 4.26 -18.71
N GLU A 112 -1.29 4.27 -19.74
CA GLU A 112 -1.91 5.50 -20.28
C GLU A 112 -3.34 5.76 -19.75
N ARG A 113 -3.79 4.97 -18.78
CA ARG A 113 -5.14 5.05 -18.21
C ARG A 113 -5.08 5.19 -16.71
N ASP A 114 -6.08 5.85 -16.12
CA ASP A 114 -6.29 5.88 -14.67
C ASP A 114 -6.77 4.51 -14.18
N LEU A 115 -5.84 3.54 -14.14
CA LEU A 115 -6.15 2.15 -13.87
C LEU A 115 -5.16 1.50 -12.90
N GLN A 116 -3.85 1.65 -13.10
CA GLN A 116 -2.86 1.07 -12.18
C GLN A 116 -2.77 1.91 -10.89
N GLN A 117 -3.68 1.66 -9.95
CA GLN A 117 -3.75 2.34 -8.67
C GLN A 117 -2.99 1.58 -7.57
N CYS A 118 -3.29 1.86 -6.30
CA CYS A 118 -2.55 1.35 -5.14
C CYS A 118 -2.42 -0.18 -5.12
N ALA A 119 -3.53 -0.91 -5.09
CA ALA A 119 -3.56 -2.38 -5.11
C ALA A 119 -2.99 -2.95 -6.41
N ASP A 120 -3.20 -2.27 -7.53
CA ASP A 120 -2.74 -2.72 -8.85
C ASP A 120 -1.23 -2.68 -8.96
N SER A 121 -0.57 -1.73 -8.30
CA SER A 121 0.88 -1.66 -8.22
C SER A 121 1.47 -2.88 -7.51
N VAL A 122 0.81 -3.35 -6.45
CA VAL A 122 1.18 -4.58 -5.73
C VAL A 122 0.99 -5.80 -6.63
N MET A 123 -0.17 -5.92 -7.28
CA MET A 123 -0.46 -7.00 -8.22
C MET A 123 0.50 -7.00 -9.40
N ARG A 124 0.84 -5.82 -9.95
CA ARG A 124 1.78 -5.61 -11.06
C ARG A 124 3.14 -6.19 -10.72
N LEU A 125 3.74 -5.80 -9.59
CA LEU A 125 5.08 -6.24 -9.21
C LEU A 125 5.15 -7.77 -9.05
N ARG A 126 4.14 -8.39 -8.41
CA ARG A 126 4.10 -9.85 -8.27
C ARG A 126 3.92 -10.53 -9.63
N ALA A 127 3.00 -10.05 -10.45
CA ALA A 127 2.72 -10.64 -11.75
C ALA A 127 3.93 -10.55 -12.71
N GLU A 128 4.64 -9.42 -12.73
CA GLU A 128 5.85 -9.23 -13.53
C GLU A 128 6.96 -10.21 -13.14
N TYR A 129 7.20 -10.39 -11.84
CA TYR A 129 8.15 -11.39 -11.34
C TYR A 129 7.78 -12.81 -11.84
N LEU A 130 6.54 -13.22 -11.65
CA LEU A 130 6.06 -14.55 -12.06
C LEU A 130 6.11 -14.73 -13.58
N TYR A 131 5.76 -13.68 -14.34
CA TYR A 131 5.81 -13.68 -15.80
C TYR A 131 7.25 -13.83 -16.29
N GLY A 132 8.20 -13.07 -15.73
CA GLY A 132 9.62 -13.15 -16.06
C GLY A 132 10.24 -14.50 -15.72
N LYS A 133 9.68 -15.24 -14.74
CA LYS A 133 10.06 -16.63 -14.43
C LYS A 133 9.38 -17.68 -15.32
N GLY A 134 8.42 -17.28 -16.17
CA GLY A 134 7.61 -18.20 -16.97
C GLY A 134 6.61 -19.01 -16.13
N TRP A 135 6.35 -18.62 -14.87
CA TRP A 135 5.44 -19.33 -13.96
C TRP A 135 3.99 -18.89 -14.17
N TYR A 136 3.50 -19.01 -15.40
CA TYR A 136 2.20 -18.48 -15.81
C TYR A 136 1.02 -19.08 -15.02
N ASP A 137 1.11 -20.35 -14.63
CA ASP A 137 0.08 -21.03 -13.84
C ASP A 137 -0.06 -20.48 -12.40
N LYS A 138 0.96 -19.73 -11.93
CA LYS A 138 0.93 -19.07 -10.62
C LYS A 138 0.38 -17.64 -10.68
N ILE A 139 0.14 -17.11 -11.87
CA ILE A 139 -0.38 -15.75 -12.04
C ILE A 139 -1.90 -15.83 -11.99
N HIS A 140 -2.47 -15.44 -10.86
CA HIS A 140 -3.91 -15.20 -10.72
C HIS A 140 -4.18 -14.09 -9.71
N PHE A 141 -5.35 -13.47 -9.85
CA PHE A 141 -5.91 -12.56 -8.88
C PHE A 141 -7.42 -12.73 -8.84
N ASN A 142 -8.03 -12.52 -7.68
CA ASN A 142 -9.47 -12.59 -7.54
C ASN A 142 -10.09 -11.22 -7.80
N PHE A 143 -11.18 -11.21 -8.57
CA PHE A 143 -12.06 -10.05 -8.67
C PHE A 143 -12.81 -9.84 -7.35
N THR A 144 -13.40 -8.67 -7.18
CA THR A 144 -14.15 -8.30 -5.97
C THR A 144 -15.30 -9.26 -5.64
N ASN A 145 -15.91 -9.86 -6.68
CA ASN A 145 -16.97 -10.87 -6.53
C ASN A 145 -16.46 -12.30 -6.30
N GLY A 146 -15.14 -12.51 -6.20
CA GLY A 146 -14.51 -13.80 -5.97
C GLY A 146 -14.17 -14.60 -7.24
N PHE A 147 -14.43 -14.05 -8.44
CA PHE A 147 -14.00 -14.72 -9.67
C PHE A 147 -12.47 -14.77 -9.76
N LYS A 148 -11.91 -15.98 -9.88
CA LYS A 148 -10.48 -16.20 -10.07
C LYS A 148 -10.12 -15.91 -11.52
N ALA A 149 -9.48 -14.77 -11.76
CA ALA A 149 -8.87 -14.46 -13.05
C ALA A 149 -7.48 -15.10 -13.07
N ASP A 150 -7.33 -16.26 -13.69
CA ASP A 150 -6.03 -16.92 -13.87
C ASP A 150 -5.45 -16.64 -15.28
N TYR A 151 -4.15 -16.38 -15.32
CA TYR A 151 -3.45 -16.06 -16.57
C TYR A 151 -3.30 -17.29 -17.48
N ALA A 152 -3.25 -18.50 -16.90
CA ALA A 152 -3.19 -19.75 -17.67
C ALA A 152 -4.43 -19.94 -18.58
N ALA A 153 -5.63 -19.62 -18.10
CA ALA A 153 -6.83 -19.61 -18.92
C ALA A 153 -6.79 -18.50 -19.99
N TRP A 154 -6.28 -17.31 -19.64
CA TRP A 154 -6.13 -16.20 -20.58
C TRP A 154 -5.20 -16.54 -21.76
N THR A 155 -4.04 -17.14 -21.46
CA THR A 155 -3.04 -17.52 -22.48
C THR A 155 -3.52 -18.60 -23.43
N LYS A 156 -4.54 -19.38 -23.04
CA LYS A 156 -5.24 -20.33 -23.92
C LYS A 156 -6.24 -19.65 -24.86
N GLY A 157 -6.32 -18.33 -24.89
CA GLY A 157 -7.24 -17.57 -25.76
C GLY A 157 -8.63 -17.35 -25.16
N ASN A 158 -8.82 -17.62 -23.87
CA ASN A 158 -10.04 -17.22 -23.19
C ASN A 158 -9.97 -15.74 -22.82
N ARG A 159 -11.14 -15.09 -22.75
CA ARG A 159 -11.30 -13.72 -22.25
C ARG A 159 -12.36 -13.73 -21.16
N ILE A 160 -12.26 -12.76 -20.26
CA ILE A 160 -13.21 -12.60 -19.17
C ILE A 160 -14.33 -11.69 -19.67
N GLU A 161 -15.56 -12.17 -19.59
CA GLU A 161 -16.77 -11.38 -19.82
C GLU A 161 -17.43 -11.07 -18.48
N VAL A 162 -17.78 -9.79 -18.29
CA VAL A 162 -18.46 -9.31 -17.10
C VAL A 162 -19.81 -8.74 -17.50
N SER A 163 -20.88 -9.26 -16.88
CA SER A 163 -22.26 -8.79 -17.07
C SER A 163 -22.91 -8.61 -15.71
N GLY A 164 -22.98 -7.36 -15.24
CA GLY A 164 -23.33 -7.05 -13.86
C GLY A 164 -22.36 -7.72 -12.90
N ASN A 165 -22.87 -8.55 -11.97
CA ASN A 165 -22.05 -9.31 -11.03
C ASN A 165 -21.65 -10.72 -11.53
N LYS A 166 -22.09 -11.11 -12.74
CA LYS A 166 -21.74 -12.41 -13.33
C LYS A 166 -20.46 -12.27 -14.14
N VAL A 167 -19.51 -13.15 -13.88
CA VAL A 167 -18.21 -13.19 -14.56
C VAL A 167 -17.98 -14.59 -15.09
N SER A 168 -17.56 -14.70 -16.35
CA SER A 168 -17.34 -15.99 -17.01
C SER A 168 -16.21 -15.94 -18.02
N TRP A 169 -15.58 -17.10 -18.24
CA TRP A 169 -14.64 -17.29 -19.34
C TRP A 169 -15.38 -17.52 -20.66
N VAL A 170 -14.97 -16.80 -21.70
CA VAL A 170 -15.45 -16.98 -23.07
C VAL A 170 -14.27 -17.17 -24.02
N LYS A 171 -14.38 -18.14 -24.93
CA LYS A 171 -13.35 -18.38 -25.95
C LYS A 171 -13.49 -17.33 -27.06
N ARG A 172 -12.58 -16.35 -27.12
CA ARG A 172 -12.63 -15.25 -28.10
C ARG A 172 -11.29 -14.87 -28.72
N GLY A 173 -10.17 -15.36 -28.18
CA GLY A 173 -8.82 -15.04 -28.64
C GLY A 173 -8.04 -16.25 -29.12
N ALA A 174 -6.91 -15.97 -29.76
CA ALA A 174 -5.88 -16.96 -30.03
C ALA A 174 -5.07 -17.25 -28.75
N SER A 175 -4.43 -18.42 -28.71
CA SER A 175 -3.46 -18.73 -27.65
C SER A 175 -2.23 -17.83 -27.81
N SER A 176 -1.83 -17.17 -26.73
CA SER A 176 -0.63 -16.33 -26.71
C SER A 176 -0.21 -16.07 -25.27
N ASN A 177 1.09 -16.09 -25.03
CA ASN A 177 1.73 -15.63 -23.80
C ASN A 177 2.57 -14.37 -24.03
N SER A 178 2.29 -13.61 -25.10
CA SER A 178 3.01 -12.36 -25.39
C SER A 178 2.86 -11.34 -24.26
N TYR A 179 3.85 -10.46 -24.14
CA TYR A 179 3.85 -9.42 -23.11
C TYR A 179 2.66 -8.46 -23.26
N GLU A 180 2.28 -8.12 -24.48
CA GLU A 180 1.07 -7.34 -24.76
C GLU A 180 -0.21 -8.06 -24.26
N GLY A 181 -0.29 -9.39 -24.46
CA GLY A 181 -1.38 -10.21 -23.95
C GLY A 181 -1.41 -10.25 -22.42
N PHE A 182 -0.25 -10.29 -21.79
CA PHE A 182 -0.08 -10.18 -20.33
C PHE A 182 -0.52 -8.82 -19.78
N ARG A 183 -0.11 -7.71 -20.41
CA ARG A 183 -0.57 -6.37 -20.04
C ARG A 183 -2.07 -6.21 -20.21
N SER A 184 -2.65 -6.79 -21.27
CA SER A 184 -4.10 -6.82 -21.47
C SER A 184 -4.84 -7.60 -20.39
N TYR A 185 -4.27 -8.73 -19.94
CA TYR A 185 -4.78 -9.48 -18.79
C TYR A 185 -4.74 -8.65 -17.50
N LEU A 186 -3.62 -7.98 -17.23
CA LEU A 186 -3.50 -7.12 -16.05
C LEU A 186 -4.49 -5.96 -16.07
N ASN A 187 -4.73 -5.33 -17.22
CA ASN A 187 -5.75 -4.29 -17.33
C ASN A 187 -7.16 -4.82 -16.99
N MET A 188 -7.45 -6.07 -17.36
CA MET A 188 -8.70 -6.72 -16.96
C MET A 188 -8.75 -6.98 -15.45
N VAL A 189 -7.65 -7.41 -14.84
CA VAL A 189 -7.54 -7.57 -13.38
C VAL A 189 -7.76 -6.24 -12.66
N PHE A 190 -7.06 -5.19 -13.05
CA PHE A 190 -7.12 -3.86 -12.40
C PHE A 190 -8.51 -3.22 -12.49
N ALA A 191 -9.32 -3.60 -13.47
CA ALA A 191 -10.68 -3.10 -13.61
C ALA A 191 -11.67 -3.71 -12.60
N TYR A 192 -11.38 -4.89 -12.04
CA TYR A 192 -12.34 -5.66 -11.23
C TYR A 192 -11.79 -6.21 -9.90
N ALA A 193 -10.48 -6.18 -9.70
CA ALA A 193 -9.78 -6.46 -8.46
C ALA A 193 -9.37 -5.15 -7.76
N GLY A 194 -9.04 -5.23 -6.47
CA GLY A 194 -8.61 -4.08 -5.69
C GLY A 194 -8.34 -4.48 -4.24
N THR A 195 -8.23 -3.51 -3.34
CA THR A 195 -7.91 -3.79 -1.93
C THR A 195 -8.92 -4.73 -1.26
N LEU A 196 -10.20 -4.65 -1.61
CA LEU A 196 -11.24 -5.53 -1.09
C LEU A 196 -11.06 -6.99 -1.54
N SER A 197 -10.62 -7.25 -2.77
CA SER A 197 -10.37 -8.62 -3.22
C SER A 197 -9.05 -9.15 -2.68
N LEU A 198 -8.00 -8.32 -2.64
CA LEU A 198 -6.72 -8.69 -2.05
C LEU A 198 -6.85 -9.06 -0.57
N ALA A 199 -7.62 -8.31 0.22
CA ALA A 199 -7.80 -8.60 1.66
C ALA A 199 -8.52 -9.93 1.91
N LYS A 200 -9.24 -10.47 0.93
CA LYS A 200 -9.87 -11.79 0.97
C LYS A 200 -8.97 -12.90 0.41
N GLU A 201 -8.06 -12.55 -0.50
CA GLU A 201 -7.17 -13.48 -1.20
C GLU A 201 -5.85 -13.73 -0.44
N MET A 202 -5.35 -12.73 0.28
CA MET A 202 -4.05 -12.76 0.95
C MET A 202 -4.18 -13.22 2.42
N GLU A 203 -3.10 -13.80 2.94
CA GLU A 203 -3.03 -14.28 4.32
C GLU A 203 -2.40 -13.23 5.23
N HIS A 204 -2.90 -13.14 6.46
CA HIS A 204 -2.36 -12.27 7.50
C HIS A 204 -0.98 -12.72 7.97
N ILE A 205 -0.06 -11.79 8.17
CA ILE A 205 1.32 -12.02 8.61
C ILE A 205 1.61 -11.19 9.86
N THR A 206 2.32 -11.78 10.82
CA THR A 206 2.80 -11.04 12.00
C THR A 206 4.03 -10.21 11.66
N LEU A 207 4.24 -9.09 12.35
CA LEU A 207 5.43 -8.26 12.10
C LEU A 207 6.75 -9.04 12.24
N SER A 208 6.85 -9.96 13.20
CA SER A 208 8.07 -10.76 13.39
C SER A 208 8.45 -11.57 12.15
N ASP A 209 7.45 -12.02 11.38
CA ASP A 209 7.59 -12.85 10.19
C ASP A 209 7.62 -12.04 8.88
N MET A 210 7.63 -10.71 8.98
CA MET A 210 7.65 -9.81 7.84
C MET A 210 8.88 -10.05 6.95
N ARG A 211 8.66 -10.06 5.64
CA ARG A 211 9.66 -10.18 4.58
C ARG A 211 9.34 -9.26 3.39
N PRO A 212 10.31 -9.00 2.49
CA PRO A 212 10.02 -8.31 1.25
C PRO A 212 8.89 -9.00 0.45
N GLY A 213 7.98 -8.23 -0.14
CA GLY A 213 6.81 -8.73 -0.83
C GLY A 213 5.56 -8.88 0.03
N ASP A 214 5.67 -8.71 1.35
CA ASP A 214 4.51 -8.51 2.21
C ASP A 214 3.92 -7.12 1.98
N VAL A 215 2.63 -6.96 2.29
CA VAL A 215 1.83 -5.81 1.90
C VAL A 215 1.06 -5.31 3.10
N PHE A 216 1.28 -4.05 3.47
CA PHE A 216 0.36 -3.33 4.33
C PHE A 216 -0.90 -3.01 3.55
N LEU A 217 -2.04 -3.55 3.96
CA LEU A 217 -3.28 -3.56 3.20
C LEU A 217 -4.49 -3.25 4.09
N GLU A 218 -5.27 -2.27 3.67
CA GLU A 218 -6.59 -1.99 4.20
C GLU A 218 -7.63 -2.24 3.11
N GLY A 219 -8.40 -3.33 3.24
CA GLY A 219 -9.44 -3.70 2.30
C GLY A 219 -10.67 -2.81 2.45
N GLY A 220 -11.15 -2.21 1.36
CA GLY A 220 -12.36 -1.40 1.39
C GLY A 220 -12.39 -0.28 0.35
N SER A 221 -13.42 0.57 0.44
CA SER A 221 -13.51 1.83 -0.30
C SER A 221 -13.93 2.94 0.69
N PRO A 222 -12.98 3.77 1.16
CA PRO A 222 -11.58 3.79 0.76
C PRO A 222 -10.78 2.59 1.32
N GLY A 223 -9.66 2.28 0.68
CA GLY A 223 -8.68 1.29 1.12
C GLY A 223 -7.34 1.61 0.47
N HIS A 224 -6.25 1.05 0.98
CA HIS A 224 -4.90 1.31 0.45
C HIS A 224 -3.98 0.10 0.57
N ALA A 225 -2.95 0.06 -0.27
CA ALA A 225 -1.95 -1.02 -0.30
C ALA A 225 -0.54 -0.46 -0.50
N ILE A 226 0.41 -0.92 0.33
CA ILE A 226 1.83 -0.56 0.27
C ILE A 226 2.67 -1.83 0.44
N ILE A 227 3.64 -2.05 -0.45
CA ILE A 227 4.48 -3.26 -0.45
C ILE A 227 5.81 -3.02 0.26
N VAL A 228 6.28 -4.03 1.00
CA VAL A 228 7.63 -4.07 1.59
C VAL A 228 8.63 -4.44 0.51
N MET A 229 9.59 -3.55 0.23
CA MET A 229 10.56 -3.72 -0.87
C MET A 229 11.87 -4.39 -0.43
N ASP A 230 12.33 -4.11 0.78
CA ASP A 230 13.58 -4.64 1.32
C ASP A 230 13.54 -4.61 2.85
N ILE A 231 14.38 -5.44 3.49
CA ILE A 231 14.55 -5.49 4.94
C ILE A 231 16.04 -5.54 5.30
N ALA A 232 16.41 -4.71 6.28
CA ALA A 232 17.70 -4.75 6.96
C ALA A 232 17.51 -5.08 8.44
N GLN A 233 18.50 -5.72 9.05
CA GLN A 233 18.50 -6.09 10.46
C GLN A 233 19.81 -5.66 11.11
N ASN A 234 19.73 -5.18 12.34
CA ASN A 234 20.91 -4.97 13.18
C ASN A 234 21.29 -6.30 13.84
N PRO A 235 22.46 -6.87 13.53
CA PRO A 235 22.84 -8.19 14.02
C PRO A 235 23.10 -8.23 15.53
N LYS A 236 23.25 -7.08 16.20
CA LYS A 236 23.53 -7.02 17.64
C LYS A 236 22.28 -7.14 18.51
N ASN A 237 21.16 -6.56 18.06
CA ASN A 237 19.91 -6.48 18.85
C ASN A 237 18.70 -7.08 18.13
N GLY A 238 18.84 -7.50 16.87
CA GLY A 238 17.78 -8.09 16.06
C GLY A 238 16.76 -7.10 15.50
N GLU A 239 16.94 -5.80 15.74
CA GLU A 239 16.06 -4.74 15.26
C GLU A 239 15.98 -4.74 13.73
N LYS A 240 14.76 -4.70 13.17
CA LYS A 240 14.53 -4.70 11.73
C LYS A 240 14.10 -3.33 11.22
N LEU A 241 14.61 -2.98 10.05
CA LEU A 241 14.18 -1.84 9.24
C LEU A 241 13.65 -2.34 7.90
N PHE A 242 12.71 -1.61 7.30
CA PHE A 242 12.13 -1.98 6.02
C PHE A 242 11.91 -0.78 5.10
N LEU A 243 11.91 -1.03 3.79
CA LEU A 243 11.56 -0.07 2.75
C LEU A 243 10.14 -0.33 2.25
N LEU A 244 9.45 0.73 1.86
CA LEU A 244 8.07 0.68 1.38
C LEU A 244 7.98 1.29 -0.02
N ALA A 245 7.15 0.68 -0.88
CA ALA A 245 6.72 1.27 -2.15
C ALA A 245 5.21 1.26 -2.30
N GLN A 246 4.68 2.20 -3.09
CA GLN A 246 3.26 2.28 -3.39
C GLN A 246 3.00 2.84 -4.79
N GLY A 247 1.81 2.54 -5.32
CA GLY A 247 1.09 3.43 -6.24
C GLY A 247 0.04 4.23 -5.46
N TYR A 248 -0.87 4.93 -6.15
CA TYR A 248 -1.98 5.65 -5.49
C TYR A 248 -3.13 5.92 -6.46
N THR A 249 -4.11 6.71 -6.02
CA THR A 249 -5.26 7.16 -6.82
C THR A 249 -5.25 8.69 -6.94
N PRO A 250 -5.24 9.27 -8.16
CA PRO A 250 -5.25 8.60 -9.47
C PRO A 250 -3.98 7.80 -9.74
N ALA A 251 -4.03 6.92 -10.75
CA ALA A 251 -2.92 6.06 -11.13
C ALA A 251 -1.64 6.87 -11.38
N GLN A 252 -0.55 6.42 -10.77
CA GLN A 252 0.74 7.09 -10.83
C GLN A 252 1.88 6.09 -10.73
N GLU A 253 3.08 6.54 -11.09
CA GLU A 253 4.27 5.71 -11.06
C GLU A 253 4.54 5.15 -9.65
N ILE A 254 4.96 3.89 -9.63
CA ILE A 254 5.31 3.21 -8.38
C ILE A 254 6.58 3.83 -7.83
N HIS A 255 6.59 4.16 -6.55
CA HIS A 255 7.71 4.86 -5.92
C HIS A 255 8.00 4.34 -4.53
N ILE A 256 9.28 4.39 -4.16
CA ILE A 256 9.76 4.19 -2.79
C ILE A 256 9.35 5.41 -1.97
N LEU A 257 8.69 5.17 -0.84
CA LEU A 257 8.24 6.20 0.07
C LEU A 257 9.39 6.79 0.87
N GLU A 258 9.36 8.11 1.08
CA GLU A 258 10.15 8.71 2.16
C GLU A 258 9.60 8.26 3.52
N ASN A 259 10.40 8.30 4.59
CA ASN A 259 9.89 8.13 5.94
C ASN A 259 9.71 9.50 6.61
N PRO A 260 8.46 9.93 6.91
CA PRO A 260 8.20 11.26 7.49
C PRO A 260 8.84 11.45 8.87
N ALA A 261 9.20 10.38 9.57
CA ALA A 261 9.88 10.44 10.86
C ALA A 261 11.40 10.74 10.76
N ASN A 262 12.05 10.41 9.64
CA ASN A 262 13.51 10.52 9.50
C ASN A 262 13.95 11.77 8.70
N GLY A 263 13.05 12.41 7.96
CA GLY A 263 13.37 13.46 7.01
C GLY A 263 13.96 12.93 5.70
N LYS A 264 14.35 13.84 4.79
CA LYS A 264 14.87 13.48 3.46
C LYS A 264 16.17 12.67 3.55
N GLY A 265 16.33 11.73 2.63
CA GLY A 265 17.55 10.92 2.51
C GLY A 265 17.56 9.64 3.34
N ASN A 266 16.54 9.39 4.15
CA ASN A 266 16.39 8.12 4.87
C ASN A 266 14.96 7.55 4.76
N PRO A 267 14.71 6.67 3.78
CA PRO A 267 13.41 6.04 3.56
C PRO A 267 13.15 4.81 4.46
N TRP A 268 14.06 4.44 5.38
CA TRP A 268 13.90 3.23 6.19
C TRP A 268 12.89 3.43 7.33
N TYR A 269 11.95 2.49 7.45
CA TYR A 269 10.98 2.41 8.53
C TYR A 269 11.45 1.42 9.59
N ASN A 270 11.20 1.73 10.87
CA ASN A 270 11.49 0.82 11.97
C ASN A 270 10.31 -0.13 12.18
N ILE A 271 10.57 -1.43 12.34
CA ILE A 271 9.54 -2.43 12.65
C ILE A 271 8.80 -2.15 13.97
N SER A 272 9.44 -1.45 14.89
CA SER A 272 8.89 -1.07 16.20
C SER A 272 8.16 0.27 16.13
N PHE A 273 7.22 0.43 15.19
CA PHE A 273 6.50 1.70 14.95
C PHE A 273 5.35 1.99 15.94
N GLY A 274 5.19 1.18 16.99
CA GLY A 274 4.11 1.32 17.97
C GLY A 274 2.75 0.87 17.42
N ASP A 275 1.68 1.57 17.80
CA ASP A 275 0.30 1.18 17.46
C ASP A 275 -0.01 1.28 15.96
N LYS A 276 0.57 2.28 15.29
CA LYS A 276 0.29 2.57 13.88
C LYS A 276 1.53 2.97 13.11
N LEU A 277 1.79 2.25 12.03
CA LEU A 277 2.74 2.63 11.00
C LEU A 277 2.27 3.93 10.35
N GLN A 278 3.06 5.00 10.51
CA GLN A 278 2.81 6.28 9.85
C GLN A 278 3.51 6.28 8.50
N THR A 279 2.76 6.28 7.40
CA THR A 279 3.30 6.59 6.07
C THR A 279 2.82 7.98 5.64
N PRO A 280 3.40 8.59 4.58
CA PRO A 280 3.03 9.96 4.21
C PRO A 280 1.57 10.15 3.82
N GLU A 281 0.93 9.12 3.27
CA GLU A 281 -0.44 9.21 2.72
C GLU A 281 -1.43 8.23 3.36
N TRP A 282 -0.97 7.31 4.23
CA TRP A 282 -1.84 6.34 4.90
C TRP A 282 -1.28 5.92 6.27
N LYS A 283 -2.12 5.26 7.08
CA LYS A 283 -1.68 4.67 8.36
C LYS A 283 -2.15 3.23 8.43
N PHE A 284 -1.30 2.34 8.90
CA PHE A 284 -1.64 0.94 9.09
C PHE A 284 -1.44 0.51 10.53
N THR A 285 -2.31 -0.35 11.02
CA THR A 285 -2.13 -1.12 12.25
C THR A 285 -1.22 -2.32 11.99
N ASN A 286 -0.77 -3.00 13.06
CA ASN A 286 0.06 -4.18 12.90
C ASN A 286 -0.72 -5.40 12.37
N GLU A 287 -2.05 -5.38 12.47
CA GLU A 287 -2.95 -6.43 11.96
C GLU A 287 -3.26 -6.29 10.45
N GLN A 288 -2.68 -5.27 9.80
CA GLN A 288 -2.92 -4.98 8.39
C GLN A 288 -1.75 -5.41 7.49
N LEU A 289 -0.93 -6.38 7.92
CA LEU A 289 0.16 -6.94 7.12
C LEU A 289 -0.27 -8.28 6.49
N PHE A 290 -0.12 -8.39 5.17
CA PHE A 290 -0.61 -9.52 4.39
C PHE A 290 0.44 -10.05 3.41
N ARG A 291 0.26 -11.29 2.97
CA ARG A 291 1.13 -11.95 1.98
C ARG A 291 0.30 -12.78 1.02
N PHE A 292 0.68 -12.79 -0.25
CA PHE A 292 0.10 -13.73 -1.22
C PHE A 292 0.53 -15.15 -0.90
N TYR A 293 -0.43 -16.05 -0.78
CA TYR A 293 -0.17 -17.49 -0.76
C TYR A 293 0.11 -17.99 -2.20
N ASN A 294 0.84 -19.10 -2.32
CA ASN A 294 1.23 -19.68 -3.61
C ASN A 294 0.17 -20.60 -4.20
#